data_AF-A0A7V9L7K1-F1
#
_entry.id   AF-A0A7V9L7K1-F1
#
_cell.length_a   1.000
_cell.length_b   1.000
_cell.length_c   1.000
_cell.angle_alpha   90.00
_cell.angle_beta   90.00
_cell.angle_gamma   90.00
#
_symmetry.space_group_name_H-M   'P 1'
#
loop_
_entity.id
_entity.type
_entity.pdbx_description
1 polymer ?
#
loop_
_entity_poly.entity_id
_entity_poly.type
_entity_poly.pdbx_seq_one_letter_code
_entity_poly.pdbx_strand_id
1 'polypeptide(L)'
;MRWFLLVLLAACRFDPQAATLSTDASSDANEADDAGEDDPPANAIAADPYTDGRSEGEASSLTFEHTVGSGPDRLLLVGVSTSFGNSIVTSIVFDGMPLVRVGQRKAPSQDARVEIWSLLAPSVGTATVAITVDDNSSTIVAGVGSFSHVDQITPLGAFVSAGSMTGDPTVTAASGTGALAVGIVAWSGGATLMDDATQQSSWNQRSGSIIGAGATSTESSPTFRWIAGANESWAAAAVAVLPK
;
A
#
# COMPACT_ATOMS: atom_id res chain seq x y z
N MET A 1 -4.89 16.11 63.38
CA MET A 1 -5.09 14.66 63.69
C MET A 1 -4.80 13.88 62.40
N ARG A 2 -3.60 13.33 62.14
CA ARG A 2 -3.12 11.95 62.44
C ARG A 2 -4.22 10.88 62.21
N TRP A 3 -4.09 9.87 61.35
CA TRP A 3 -3.15 8.72 61.33
C TRP A 3 -2.93 8.22 59.86
N PHE A 4 -1.71 8.02 59.31
CA PHE A 4 -0.77 6.87 59.34
C PHE A 4 -1.30 5.48 58.92
N LEU A 5 -0.87 4.97 57.76
CA LEU A 5 -0.53 3.56 57.56
C LEU A 5 0.75 3.44 56.73
N LEU A 6 1.66 2.62 57.23
CA LEU A 6 3.04 2.39 56.83
C LEU A 6 3.10 1.00 56.15
N VAL A 7 3.74 0.88 54.99
CA VAL A 7 4.21 -0.42 54.45
C VAL A 7 5.69 -0.28 54.12
N LEU A 8 6.46 -1.27 54.55
CA LEU A 8 7.90 -1.24 54.75
C LEU A 8 8.61 -2.21 53.78
N LEU A 9 9.78 -1.79 53.27
CA LEU A 9 10.93 -2.59 52.79
C LEU A 9 10.78 -3.35 51.45
N ALA A 10 11.79 -3.50 50.59
CA ALA A 10 13.23 -3.48 50.80
C ALA A 10 14.02 -2.99 49.56
N ALA A 11 15.16 -2.36 49.82
CA ALA A 11 16.13 -1.90 48.83
C ALA A 11 17.08 -3.04 48.39
N CYS A 12 17.30 -3.19 47.09
CA CYS A 12 18.50 -3.86 46.55
C CYS A 12 19.46 -2.79 46.03
N ARG A 13 20.68 -2.78 46.58
CA ARG A 13 21.79 -1.92 46.18
C ARG A 13 22.43 -2.47 44.91
N PHE A 14 22.72 -1.59 43.96
CA PHE A 14 23.54 -1.88 42.79
C PHE A 14 24.99 -1.46 43.13
N ASP A 15 25.94 -2.38 42.99
CA ASP A 15 27.37 -2.14 43.18
C ASP A 15 28.10 -2.50 41.87
N PRO A 16 28.82 -1.58 41.20
CA PRO A 16 29.54 -1.89 39.97
C PRO A 16 31.05 -1.99 40.24
N GLN A 17 31.65 -3.15 39.97
CA GLN A 17 33.09 -3.23 39.73
C GLN A 17 33.42 -4.08 38.51
N ALA A 18 34.19 -3.46 37.62
CA ALA A 18 34.74 -4.01 36.40
C ALA A 18 35.88 -5.00 36.68
N ALA A 19 35.98 -6.05 35.85
CA ALA A 19 37.18 -6.86 35.71
C ALA A 19 37.42 -7.13 34.21
N THR A 20 38.60 -6.72 33.74
CA THR A 20 39.17 -6.99 32.41
C THR A 20 40.09 -8.22 32.47
N LEU A 21 40.44 -8.74 31.28
CA LEU A 21 41.51 -9.72 30.89
C LEU A 21 40.91 -10.99 30.27
N SER A 22 41.46 -11.66 29.26
CA SER A 22 42.34 -11.39 28.10
C SER A 22 42.42 -12.73 27.34
N THR A 23 42.33 -12.69 26.00
CA THR A 23 42.84 -13.63 24.97
C THR A 23 43.16 -15.10 25.32
N ASP A 24 42.51 -16.04 24.63
CA ASP A 24 43.23 -17.03 23.80
C ASP A 24 42.29 -17.69 22.76
N ALA A 25 42.81 -17.98 21.57
CA ALA A 25 42.09 -18.64 20.47
C ALA A 25 42.55 -20.10 20.34
N SER A 26 41.62 -21.06 20.17
CA SER A 26 41.93 -22.32 19.47
C SER A 26 40.69 -23.13 19.08
N SER A 27 40.60 -23.38 17.77
CA SER A 27 40.21 -24.61 17.05
C SER A 27 38.77 -25.14 17.12
N ASP A 28 38.06 -24.87 16.02
CA ASP A 28 37.33 -25.80 15.14
C ASP A 28 36.22 -26.72 15.67
N ALA A 29 35.10 -26.57 14.95
CA ALA A 29 34.11 -27.56 14.54
C ALA A 29 33.06 -28.03 15.55
N ASN A 30 31.94 -27.29 15.58
CA ASN A 30 30.63 -27.89 15.38
C ASN A 30 29.65 -26.87 14.76
N GLU A 31 29.83 -26.60 13.46
CA GLU A 31 28.75 -26.06 12.61
C GLU A 31 27.74 -27.17 12.34
N ALA A 32 26.63 -27.14 13.06
CA ALA A 32 25.33 -27.62 12.61
C ALA A 32 24.32 -27.29 13.72
N ASP A 33 23.53 -26.24 13.52
CA ASP A 33 22.06 -26.32 13.36
C ASP A 33 21.46 -24.91 13.48
N ASP A 34 21.84 -24.00 12.58
CA ASP A 34 21.06 -22.78 12.35
C ASP A 34 20.10 -23.05 11.20
N ALA A 35 19.03 -23.77 11.54
CA ALA A 35 17.95 -24.07 10.64
C ALA A 35 17.12 -22.79 10.39
N GLY A 36 17.57 -22.00 9.41
CA GLY A 36 16.73 -21.16 8.56
C GLY A 36 15.99 -20.03 9.26
N GLU A 37 16.68 -18.95 9.57
CA GLU A 37 16.06 -17.65 9.35
C GLU A 37 15.98 -17.45 7.84
N ASP A 38 14.75 -17.48 7.33
CA ASP A 38 14.36 -17.27 5.94
C ASP A 38 14.71 -15.83 5.54
N ASP A 39 15.99 -15.57 5.31
CA ASP A 39 16.47 -14.30 4.79
C ASP A 39 15.75 -14.08 3.45
N PRO A 40 14.92 -13.03 3.31
CA PRO A 40 14.16 -12.82 2.08
C PRO A 40 15.15 -12.76 0.92
N PRO A 41 14.81 -13.34 -0.25
CA PRO A 41 15.75 -13.37 -1.37
C PRO A 41 16.23 -11.94 -1.64
N ALA A 42 17.54 -11.77 -1.85
CA ALA A 42 18.23 -10.47 -1.87
C ALA A 42 17.68 -9.43 -2.89
N ASN A 43 16.70 -9.80 -3.70
CA ASN A 43 16.00 -8.97 -4.68
C ASN A 43 14.46 -9.01 -4.53
N ALA A 44 13.92 -9.37 -3.37
CA ALA A 44 12.49 -9.28 -3.11
C ALA A 44 12.03 -7.82 -3.24
N ILE A 45 10.86 -7.61 -3.82
CA ILE A 45 10.26 -6.27 -3.90
C ILE A 45 10.01 -5.77 -2.49
N ALA A 46 10.58 -4.61 -2.17
CA ALA A 46 10.35 -3.93 -0.90
C ALA A 46 9.44 -2.72 -1.13
N ALA A 47 8.39 -2.61 -0.31
CA ALA A 47 7.47 -1.48 -0.31
C ALA A 47 7.87 -0.47 0.78
N ASP A 48 7.86 0.81 0.43
CA ASP A 48 7.91 1.91 1.39
C ASP A 48 6.55 2.08 2.09
N PRO A 49 6.46 2.85 3.19
CA PRO A 49 5.18 3.17 3.81
C PRO A 49 4.20 3.81 2.81
N TYR A 50 2.99 3.26 2.76
CA TYR A 50 1.91 3.81 1.94
C TYR A 50 1.45 5.18 2.48
N THR A 51 1.03 6.07 1.59
CA THR A 51 0.30 7.28 1.96
C THR A 51 -1.02 7.35 1.23
N ASP A 52 -1.98 8.04 1.81
CA ASP A 52 -3.29 8.24 1.23
C ASP A 52 -3.74 9.71 1.34
N GLY A 53 -4.73 10.05 0.53
CA GLY A 53 -5.34 11.35 0.49
C GLY A 53 -6.77 11.28 0.01
N ARG A 54 -7.56 12.28 0.38
CA ARG A 54 -8.95 12.40 -0.06
C ARG A 54 -9.34 13.86 -0.24
N SER A 55 -10.30 14.12 -1.13
CA SER A 55 -10.98 15.41 -1.17
C SER A 55 -11.99 15.51 -0.02
N GLU A 56 -12.26 16.73 0.47
CA GLU A 56 -13.28 16.98 1.52
C GLU A 56 -14.71 17.11 0.94
N GLY A 57 -14.87 16.83 -0.35
CA GLY A 57 -16.11 16.97 -1.11
C GLY A 57 -15.85 16.75 -2.60
N GLU A 58 -16.81 17.13 -3.43
CA GLU A 58 -16.61 17.11 -4.88
C GLU A 58 -15.48 18.08 -5.26
N ALA A 59 -14.53 17.61 -6.07
CA ALA A 59 -13.32 18.34 -6.40
C ALA A 59 -12.79 17.93 -7.77
N SER A 60 -12.08 18.84 -8.44
CA SER A 60 -11.34 18.55 -9.67
C SER A 60 -9.85 18.30 -9.43
N SER A 61 -9.40 18.31 -8.18
CA SER A 61 -8.01 18.04 -7.82
C SER A 61 -7.85 17.49 -6.40
N LEU A 62 -6.72 16.82 -6.18
CA LEU A 62 -6.29 16.32 -4.88
C LEU A 62 -4.75 16.42 -4.79
N THR A 63 -4.24 16.97 -3.70
CA THR A 63 -2.80 17.09 -3.44
C THR A 63 -2.45 16.63 -2.03
N PHE A 64 -1.39 15.84 -1.91
CA PHE A 64 -0.84 15.39 -0.62
C PHE A 64 0.61 14.96 -0.81
N GLU A 65 1.34 14.77 0.29
CA GLU A 65 2.74 14.37 0.26
C GLU A 65 2.91 12.85 0.27
N HIS A 66 3.94 12.37 -0.44
CA HIS A 66 4.40 10.98 -0.38
C HIS A 66 5.92 10.96 -0.24
N THR A 67 6.45 9.99 0.51
CA THR A 67 7.91 9.82 0.69
C THR A 67 8.35 8.54 0.02
N VAL A 68 9.28 8.68 -0.92
CA VAL A 68 9.93 7.55 -1.61
C VAL A 68 11.23 7.22 -0.89
N GLY A 69 11.42 5.95 -0.55
CA GLY A 69 12.61 5.44 0.11
C GLY A 69 13.84 5.44 -0.79
N SER A 70 15.01 5.23 -0.20
CA SER A 70 16.30 5.26 -0.89
C SER A 70 16.66 3.96 -1.62
N GLY A 71 15.76 2.97 -1.65
CA GLY A 71 15.98 1.70 -2.32
C GLY A 71 16.31 1.86 -3.82
N PRO A 72 17.06 0.92 -4.41
CA PRO A 72 17.39 0.94 -5.84
C PRO A 72 16.18 0.56 -6.69
N ASP A 73 16.26 0.83 -8.00
CA ASP A 73 15.33 0.30 -9.02
C ASP A 73 13.85 0.47 -8.63
N ARG A 74 13.41 1.74 -8.62
CA ARG A 74 12.15 2.14 -7.99
C ARG A 74 10.96 2.19 -8.93
N LEU A 75 9.78 2.05 -8.36
CA LEU A 75 8.49 2.30 -9.00
C LEU A 75 7.57 2.99 -8.00
N LEU A 76 6.83 4.02 -8.44
CA LEU A 76 5.73 4.60 -7.67
C LEU A 76 4.41 4.26 -8.36
N LEU A 77 3.45 3.73 -7.61
CA LEU A 77 2.09 3.48 -8.07
C LEU A 77 1.10 4.37 -7.32
N VAL A 78 0.14 4.94 -8.06
CA VAL A 78 -0.98 5.70 -7.50
C VAL A 78 -2.29 5.01 -7.91
N GLY A 79 -3.05 4.58 -6.92
CA GLY A 79 -4.44 4.15 -7.10
C GLY A 79 -5.37 5.33 -6.86
N VAL A 80 -6.29 5.61 -7.79
CA VAL A 80 -7.29 6.68 -7.66
C VAL A 80 -8.69 6.10 -7.75
N SER A 81 -9.54 6.48 -6.81
CA SER A 81 -10.96 6.12 -6.74
C SER A 81 -11.83 7.37 -6.84
N THR A 82 -12.82 7.36 -7.73
CA THR A 82 -13.75 8.49 -7.94
C THR A 82 -15.20 8.05 -7.78
N SER A 83 -16.05 8.90 -7.17
CA SER A 83 -17.49 8.65 -6.97
C SER A 83 -18.33 8.82 -8.22
N PHE A 84 -17.78 9.46 -9.25
CA PHE A 84 -18.41 9.53 -10.56
C PHE A 84 -17.53 8.84 -11.58
N GLY A 85 -18.09 7.82 -12.22
CA GLY A 85 -17.37 6.95 -13.15
C GLY A 85 -16.94 7.68 -14.41
N ASN A 86 -17.64 8.73 -14.81
CA ASN A 86 -17.26 9.52 -15.98
C ASN A 86 -16.25 10.63 -15.70
N SER A 87 -15.96 10.94 -14.43
CA SER A 87 -14.81 11.79 -14.10
C SER A 87 -13.52 11.03 -14.42
N ILE A 88 -12.66 11.65 -15.21
CA ILE A 88 -11.41 11.08 -15.71
C ILE A 88 -10.27 11.81 -15.02
N VAL A 89 -9.36 11.05 -14.39
CA VAL A 89 -8.09 11.64 -13.96
C VAL A 89 -7.32 12.04 -15.21
N THR A 90 -7.02 13.30 -15.40
CA THR A 90 -6.33 13.80 -16.61
C THR A 90 -4.83 13.81 -16.45
N SER A 91 -4.35 14.03 -15.24
CA SER A 91 -2.92 14.00 -14.92
C SER A 91 -2.67 13.64 -13.46
N ILE A 92 -1.56 12.93 -13.23
CA ILE A 92 -0.94 12.82 -11.92
C ILE A 92 0.52 13.23 -12.07
N VAL A 93 1.01 14.07 -11.18
CA VAL A 93 2.40 14.54 -11.14
C VAL A 93 2.99 14.23 -9.76
N PHE A 94 4.22 13.73 -9.73
CA PHE A 94 5.02 13.57 -8.53
C PHE A 94 6.38 14.23 -8.73
N ASP A 95 6.75 15.19 -7.88
CA ASP A 95 8.01 15.95 -7.99
C ASP A 95 8.24 16.55 -9.39
N GLY A 96 7.16 17.07 -10.00
CA GLY A 96 7.20 17.61 -11.36
C GLY A 96 7.26 16.57 -12.49
N MET A 97 7.37 15.28 -12.18
CA MET A 97 7.35 14.19 -13.16
C MET A 97 5.93 13.66 -13.40
N PRO A 98 5.46 13.59 -14.66
CA PRO A 98 4.15 13.04 -14.96
C PRO A 98 4.14 11.51 -14.83
N LEU A 99 3.07 10.98 -14.23
CA LEU A 99 2.80 9.54 -14.22
C LEU A 99 2.13 9.11 -15.53
N VAL A 100 2.28 7.83 -15.85
CA VAL A 100 1.60 7.17 -16.97
C VAL A 100 0.47 6.30 -16.44
N ARG A 101 -0.70 6.33 -17.08
CA ARG A 101 -1.83 5.48 -16.69
C ARG A 101 -1.55 4.03 -17.07
N VAL A 102 -1.64 3.14 -16.10
CA VAL A 102 -1.54 1.68 -16.27
C VAL A 102 -2.87 1.12 -16.77
N GLY A 103 -3.98 1.55 -16.17
CA GLY A 103 -5.30 1.09 -16.55
C GLY A 103 -6.41 1.78 -15.75
N GLN A 104 -7.66 1.49 -16.13
CA GLN A 104 -8.84 2.01 -15.46
C GLN A 104 -9.99 1.02 -15.53
N ARG A 105 -10.95 1.18 -14.61
CA ARG A 105 -12.23 0.51 -14.66
C ARG A 105 -13.32 1.39 -14.09
N LYS A 106 -14.44 1.44 -14.80
CA LYS A 106 -15.70 2.02 -14.32
C LYS A 106 -16.62 0.90 -13.86
N ALA A 107 -17.33 1.14 -12.77
CA ALA A 107 -18.39 0.25 -12.34
C ALA A 107 -19.56 0.29 -13.35
N PRO A 108 -20.36 -0.78 -13.47
CA PRO A 108 -21.45 -0.82 -14.46
C PRO A 108 -22.48 0.32 -14.33
N SER A 109 -22.77 0.77 -13.09
CA SER A 109 -23.68 1.89 -12.86
C SER A 109 -23.06 3.26 -13.10
N GLN A 110 -21.73 3.34 -13.23
CA GLN A 110 -20.94 4.58 -13.32
C GLN A 110 -20.87 5.39 -12.01
N ASP A 111 -21.14 4.80 -10.85
CA ASP A 111 -21.02 5.47 -9.54
C ASP A 111 -19.68 5.18 -8.82
N ALA A 112 -18.79 4.45 -9.48
CA ALA A 112 -17.44 4.22 -9.01
C ALA A 112 -16.50 4.05 -10.20
N ARG A 113 -15.28 4.55 -10.04
CA ARG A 113 -14.19 4.29 -10.97
C ARG A 113 -12.89 4.15 -10.21
N VAL A 114 -12.07 3.22 -10.68
CA VAL A 114 -10.70 3.02 -10.21
C VAL A 114 -9.73 3.25 -11.37
N GLU A 115 -8.59 3.85 -11.08
CA GLU A 115 -7.46 3.99 -11.99
C GLU A 115 -6.16 3.63 -11.27
N ILE A 116 -5.22 3.06 -12.01
CA ILE A 116 -3.85 2.83 -11.55
C ILE A 116 -2.90 3.59 -12.48
N TRP A 117 -1.97 4.33 -11.88
CA TRP A 117 -0.95 5.13 -12.55
C TRP A 117 0.43 4.78 -12.01
N SER A 118 1.46 4.93 -12.83
CA SER A 118 2.83 4.57 -12.49
C SER A 118 3.84 5.65 -12.88
N LEU A 119 4.88 5.82 -12.06
CA LEU A 119 6.11 6.53 -12.39
C LEU A 119 7.30 5.59 -12.14
N LEU A 120 8.08 5.35 -13.19
CA LEU A 120 9.31 4.57 -13.10
C LEU A 120 10.46 5.45 -12.57
N ALA A 121 11.31 4.89 -11.72
CA ALA A 121 12.45 5.58 -11.11
C ALA A 121 12.11 6.94 -10.47
N PRO A 122 11.07 7.03 -9.59
CA PRO A 122 10.76 8.27 -8.86
C PRO A 122 11.97 8.78 -8.07
N SER A 123 12.06 10.10 -7.86
CA SER A 123 13.07 10.71 -6.98
C SER A 123 12.89 10.24 -5.53
N VAL A 124 13.99 10.15 -4.79
CA VAL A 124 13.99 9.77 -3.37
C VAL A 124 13.65 10.99 -2.52
N GLY A 125 12.88 10.78 -1.45
CA GLY A 125 12.49 11.83 -0.51
C GLY A 125 11.00 12.15 -0.57
N THR A 126 10.61 13.18 0.17
CA THR A 126 9.22 13.64 0.25
C THR A 126 8.94 14.64 -0.85
N ALA A 127 7.88 14.40 -1.62
CA ALA A 127 7.38 15.35 -2.61
C ALA A 127 5.85 15.26 -2.75
N THR A 128 5.28 16.30 -3.35
CA THR A 128 3.84 16.40 -3.58
C THR A 128 3.39 15.47 -4.70
N VAL A 129 2.33 14.71 -4.43
CA VAL A 129 1.49 14.03 -5.42
C VAL A 129 0.35 14.97 -5.78
N ALA A 130 0.22 15.33 -7.05
CA ALA A 130 -0.83 16.23 -7.54
C ALA A 130 -1.70 15.51 -8.59
N ILE A 131 -2.97 15.31 -8.25
CA ILE A 131 -3.97 14.63 -9.08
C ILE A 131 -4.94 15.67 -9.63
N THR A 132 -5.21 15.62 -10.93
CA THR A 132 -6.22 16.47 -11.60
C THR A 132 -7.26 15.61 -12.29
N VAL A 133 -8.52 16.03 -12.21
CA VAL A 133 -9.70 15.38 -12.79
C VAL A 133 -10.38 16.37 -13.74
N ASP A 134 -10.95 15.90 -14.85
CA ASP A 134 -11.60 16.74 -15.87
C ASP A 134 -12.94 17.36 -15.46
N ASP A 135 -13.49 16.92 -14.33
CA ASP A 135 -14.78 17.30 -13.78
C ASP A 135 -14.66 17.53 -12.26
N ASN A 136 -15.52 18.39 -11.72
CA ASN A 136 -15.55 18.73 -10.30
C ASN A 136 -16.76 18.14 -9.56
N SER A 137 -17.50 17.22 -10.17
CA SER A 137 -18.70 16.58 -9.61
C SER A 137 -18.39 15.28 -8.87
N SER A 138 -17.11 14.91 -8.75
CA SER A 138 -16.66 13.69 -8.08
C SER A 138 -15.87 14.00 -6.82
N THR A 139 -16.09 13.20 -5.78
CA THR A 139 -15.11 13.06 -4.70
C THR A 139 -13.95 12.20 -5.18
N ILE A 140 -12.77 12.42 -4.61
CA ILE A 140 -11.53 11.73 -4.98
C ILE A 140 -10.94 11.09 -3.72
N VAL A 141 -10.58 9.81 -3.83
CA VAL A 141 -9.73 9.13 -2.85
C VAL A 141 -8.53 8.57 -3.61
N ALA A 142 -7.33 8.69 -3.05
CA ALA A 142 -6.13 8.13 -3.64
C ALA A 142 -5.21 7.53 -2.60
N GLY A 143 -4.44 6.54 -3.00
CA GLY A 143 -3.33 6.02 -2.22
C GLY A 143 -2.12 5.72 -3.08
N VAL A 144 -0.95 5.79 -2.45
CA VAL A 144 0.35 5.76 -3.11
C VAL A 144 1.25 4.75 -2.43
N GLY A 145 1.86 3.89 -3.23
CA GLY A 145 2.93 2.99 -2.80
C GLY A 145 4.15 3.21 -3.66
N SER A 146 5.32 3.26 -3.03
CA SER A 146 6.61 3.20 -3.73
C SER A 146 7.32 1.89 -3.39
N PHE A 147 8.01 1.37 -4.39
CA PHE A 147 8.62 0.05 -4.36
C PHE A 147 10.06 0.14 -4.84
N SER A 148 10.91 -0.75 -4.36
CA SER A 148 12.31 -0.93 -4.79
C SER A 148 12.57 -2.37 -5.21
N HIS A 149 13.70 -2.61 -5.87
CA HIS A 149 14.05 -3.90 -6.51
C HIS A 149 13.10 -4.30 -7.67
N VAL A 150 12.55 -3.31 -8.38
CA VAL A 150 11.60 -3.50 -9.48
C VAL A 150 12.33 -3.54 -10.83
N ASP A 151 11.91 -4.41 -11.75
CA ASP A 151 12.41 -4.44 -13.13
C ASP A 151 12.21 -3.06 -13.80
N GLN A 152 13.32 -2.42 -14.21
CA GLN A 152 13.29 -1.09 -14.84
C GLN A 152 13.03 -1.14 -16.36
N ILE A 153 12.82 -2.32 -16.93
CA ILE A 153 12.44 -2.54 -18.34
C ILE A 153 10.98 -2.94 -18.43
N THR A 154 10.56 -3.94 -17.64
CA THR A 154 9.18 -4.44 -17.60
C THR A 154 8.64 -4.42 -16.16
N PRO A 155 8.37 -3.24 -15.58
CA PRO A 155 8.08 -3.09 -14.15
C PRO A 155 6.74 -3.70 -13.71
N LEU A 156 5.82 -3.93 -14.65
CA LEU A 156 4.44 -4.28 -14.37
C LEU A 156 3.97 -5.49 -15.19
N GLY A 157 3.22 -6.36 -14.54
CA GLY A 157 2.45 -7.42 -15.19
C GLY A 157 1.19 -6.90 -15.90
N ALA A 158 0.34 -7.83 -16.32
CA ALA A 158 -0.92 -7.48 -16.98
C ALA A 158 -1.88 -6.76 -16.01
N PHE A 159 -2.45 -5.64 -16.47
CA PHE A 159 -3.56 -5.00 -15.78
C PHE A 159 -4.82 -5.85 -15.89
N VAL A 160 -5.47 -6.08 -14.75
CA VAL A 160 -6.75 -6.78 -14.64
C VAL A 160 -7.76 -5.91 -13.93
N SER A 161 -9.05 -6.07 -14.25
CA SER A 161 -10.11 -5.32 -13.59
C SER A 161 -11.45 -6.04 -13.58
N ALA A 162 -12.28 -5.68 -12.61
CA ALA A 162 -13.63 -6.18 -12.44
C ALA A 162 -14.55 -5.07 -11.94
N GLY A 163 -15.86 -5.26 -12.06
CA GLY A 163 -16.85 -4.34 -11.51
C GLY A 163 -18.22 -4.98 -11.48
N SER A 164 -19.01 -4.65 -10.46
CA SER A 164 -20.38 -5.14 -10.26
C SER A 164 -21.21 -4.08 -9.56
N MET A 165 -22.49 -4.37 -9.38
CA MET A 165 -23.45 -3.60 -8.58
C MET A 165 -23.93 -4.38 -7.35
N THR A 166 -23.36 -5.57 -7.13
CA THR A 166 -23.72 -6.49 -6.06
C THR A 166 -22.50 -7.29 -5.62
N GLY A 167 -22.58 -7.84 -4.41
CA GLY A 167 -21.53 -8.64 -3.79
C GLY A 167 -20.31 -7.81 -3.41
N ASP A 168 -19.36 -8.51 -2.80
CA ASP A 168 -18.09 -7.94 -2.39
C ASP A 168 -17.22 -7.59 -3.61
N PRO A 169 -16.58 -6.39 -3.63
CA PRO A 169 -15.56 -6.10 -4.60
C PRO A 169 -14.47 -7.16 -4.64
N THR A 170 -14.17 -7.66 -5.85
CA THR A 170 -13.15 -8.68 -6.04
C THR A 170 -12.44 -8.56 -7.38
N VAL A 171 -11.15 -8.87 -7.41
CA VAL A 171 -10.32 -8.96 -8.62
C VAL A 171 -9.16 -9.92 -8.40
N THR A 172 -8.87 -10.76 -9.38
CA THR A 172 -7.75 -11.72 -9.33
C THR A 172 -6.64 -11.27 -10.26
N ALA A 173 -5.42 -11.15 -9.74
CA ALA A 173 -4.22 -10.86 -10.52
C ALA A 173 -3.36 -12.11 -10.70
N ALA A 174 -2.59 -12.15 -11.79
CA ALA A 174 -1.44 -13.03 -11.88
C ALA A 174 -0.21 -12.24 -11.41
N SER A 175 0.46 -12.70 -10.36
CA SER A 175 1.66 -12.07 -9.80
C SER A 175 2.93 -12.80 -10.25
N GLY A 176 2.91 -14.13 -10.33
CA GLY A 176 4.13 -14.90 -10.60
C GLY A 176 5.11 -14.89 -9.41
N THR A 177 6.23 -15.58 -9.54
CA THR A 177 7.21 -15.75 -8.43
C THR A 177 8.01 -14.48 -8.20
N GLY A 178 8.13 -14.06 -6.93
CA GLY A 178 8.94 -12.90 -6.51
C GLY A 178 8.29 -11.54 -6.78
N ALA A 179 7.14 -11.51 -7.45
CA ALA A 179 6.35 -10.31 -7.68
C ALA A 179 5.48 -9.94 -6.48
N LEU A 180 5.04 -8.69 -6.47
CA LEU A 180 4.08 -8.18 -5.50
C LEU A 180 2.85 -7.70 -6.24
N ALA A 181 1.69 -8.31 -5.98
CA ALA A 181 0.44 -7.85 -6.54
C ALA A 181 -0.08 -6.65 -5.74
N VAL A 182 -0.62 -5.67 -6.45
CA VAL A 182 -1.29 -4.50 -5.88
C VAL A 182 -2.73 -4.49 -6.39
N GLY A 183 -3.69 -4.49 -5.47
CA GLY A 183 -5.12 -4.38 -5.74
C GLY A 183 -5.66 -3.06 -5.24
N ILE A 184 -6.51 -2.41 -6.04
CA ILE A 184 -7.18 -1.15 -5.70
C ILE A 184 -8.68 -1.31 -5.97
N VAL A 185 -9.51 -0.75 -5.10
CA VAL A 185 -10.97 -0.74 -5.24
C VAL A 185 -11.53 0.65 -5.06
N ALA A 186 -12.58 0.95 -5.82
CA ALA A 186 -13.52 2.04 -5.62
C ALA A 186 -14.91 1.43 -5.40
N TRP A 187 -15.55 1.72 -4.26
CA TRP A 187 -16.88 1.23 -3.89
C TRP A 187 -17.80 2.39 -3.49
N SER A 188 -18.97 2.50 -4.13
CA SER A 188 -19.88 3.65 -4.05
C SER A 188 -20.82 3.67 -2.84
N GLY A 189 -20.41 3.03 -1.73
CA GLY A 189 -21.35 2.69 -0.68
C GLY A 189 -21.29 3.51 0.62
N GLY A 190 -22.39 3.38 1.37
CA GLY A 190 -22.65 4.07 2.63
C GLY A 190 -21.94 3.50 3.87
N ALA A 191 -21.51 2.24 3.82
CA ALA A 191 -21.09 1.45 4.98
C ALA A 191 -19.57 1.33 5.12
N THR A 192 -19.09 0.37 5.92
CA THR A 192 -17.68 0.00 6.05
C THR A 192 -17.25 -0.92 4.91
N LEU A 193 -16.02 -0.74 4.43
CA LEU A 193 -15.34 -1.67 3.51
C LEU A 193 -14.12 -2.23 4.26
N MET A 194 -13.99 -3.55 4.33
CA MET A 194 -12.89 -4.20 5.06
C MET A 194 -12.11 -5.10 4.11
N ASP A 195 -10.79 -5.17 4.29
CA ASP A 195 -9.97 -6.14 3.57
C ASP A 195 -10.31 -7.58 4.01
N ASP A 196 -10.28 -8.53 3.07
CA ASP A 196 -10.33 -9.96 3.41
C ASP A 196 -8.99 -10.40 4.04
N ALA A 197 -9.01 -11.47 4.83
CA ALA A 197 -7.87 -11.84 5.69
C ALA A 197 -6.60 -12.28 4.92
N THR A 198 -6.71 -12.56 3.62
CA THR A 198 -5.61 -13.11 2.79
C THR A 198 -4.77 -12.03 2.11
N GLN A 199 -5.17 -10.77 2.17
CA GLN A 199 -4.43 -9.63 1.61
C GLN A 199 -3.91 -8.72 2.72
N GLN A 200 -2.83 -8.00 2.45
CA GLN A 200 -2.31 -6.99 3.38
C GLN A 200 -2.90 -5.63 3.03
N SER A 201 -3.66 -5.04 3.96
CA SER A 201 -4.22 -3.69 3.78
C SER A 201 -3.11 -2.66 3.65
N SER A 202 -3.17 -1.82 2.62
CA SER A 202 -2.21 -0.72 2.39
C SER A 202 -2.78 0.62 2.79
N TRP A 203 -4.05 0.87 2.47
CA TRP A 203 -4.79 2.08 2.83
C TRP A 203 -6.29 1.86 2.62
N ASN A 204 -7.12 2.59 3.35
CA ASN A 204 -8.57 2.56 3.23
C ASN A 204 -9.15 3.90 3.67
N GLN A 205 -9.76 4.62 2.73
CA GLN A 205 -10.23 5.98 2.94
C GLN A 205 -11.58 6.23 2.29
N ARG A 206 -12.29 7.20 2.87
CA ARG A 206 -13.63 7.59 2.43
C ARG A 206 -13.70 9.06 2.11
N SER A 207 -14.32 9.41 0.99
CA SER A 207 -14.79 10.76 0.69
C SER A 207 -16.21 10.71 0.14
N GLY A 208 -17.15 11.43 0.75
CA GLY A 208 -18.57 11.36 0.38
C GLY A 208 -19.09 9.92 0.31
N SER A 209 -19.61 9.55 -0.86
CA SER A 209 -20.14 8.21 -1.14
C SER A 209 -19.09 7.19 -1.59
N ILE A 210 -17.86 7.60 -1.93
CA ILE A 210 -16.84 6.66 -2.38
C ILE A 210 -15.93 6.24 -1.22
N ILE A 211 -15.69 4.94 -1.14
CA ILE A 211 -14.57 4.37 -0.38
C ILE A 211 -13.55 3.84 -1.38
N GLY A 212 -12.33 4.34 -1.26
CA GLY A 212 -11.18 3.81 -1.95
C GLY A 212 -10.36 2.96 -0.98
N ALA A 213 -9.86 1.82 -1.42
CA ALA A 213 -8.90 1.04 -0.65
C ALA A 213 -7.85 0.40 -1.56
N GLY A 214 -6.69 0.12 -0.96
CA GLY A 214 -5.59 -0.58 -1.61
C GLY A 214 -5.06 -1.69 -0.71
N ALA A 215 -4.61 -2.77 -1.34
CA ALA A 215 -4.02 -3.91 -0.67
C ALA A 215 -2.90 -4.52 -1.50
N THR A 216 -2.02 -5.27 -0.86
CA THR A 216 -0.95 -6.03 -1.51
C THR A 216 -0.95 -7.50 -1.15
N SER A 217 -0.31 -8.31 -1.99
CA SER A 217 -0.12 -9.73 -1.76
C SER A 217 1.09 -10.26 -2.52
N THR A 218 1.83 -11.18 -1.90
CA THR A 218 2.97 -11.90 -2.48
C THR A 218 2.57 -13.26 -3.07
N GLU A 219 1.27 -13.61 -3.00
CA GLU A 219 0.76 -14.83 -3.62
C GLU A 219 0.95 -14.79 -5.14
N SER A 220 1.17 -15.96 -5.74
CA SER A 220 1.40 -16.07 -7.19
C SER A 220 0.18 -15.69 -8.03
N SER A 221 -1.04 -15.85 -7.48
CA SER A 221 -2.29 -15.40 -8.09
C SER A 221 -3.30 -14.98 -7.01
N PRO A 222 -3.12 -13.80 -6.39
CA PRO A 222 -3.99 -13.36 -5.33
C PRO A 222 -5.35 -12.97 -5.89
N THR A 223 -6.38 -13.34 -5.16
CA THR A 223 -7.70 -12.73 -5.31
C THR A 223 -7.84 -11.67 -4.24
N PHE A 224 -7.82 -10.41 -4.66
CA PHE A 224 -8.18 -9.31 -3.79
C PHE A 224 -9.68 -9.32 -3.58
N ARG A 225 -10.10 -9.18 -2.33
CA ARG A 225 -11.50 -9.12 -1.95
C ARG A 225 -11.67 -8.13 -0.81
N TRP A 226 -12.70 -7.29 -0.93
CA TRP A 226 -13.09 -6.36 0.10
C TRP A 226 -14.50 -6.69 0.57
N ILE A 227 -14.65 -7.01 1.84
CA ILE A 227 -15.93 -7.36 2.46
C ILE A 227 -16.77 -6.08 2.57
N ALA A 228 -17.86 -6.03 1.81
CA ALA A 228 -18.78 -4.91 1.75
C ALA A 228 -20.04 -5.21 2.58
N GLY A 229 -20.47 -4.24 3.40
CA GLY A 229 -21.67 -4.37 4.21
C GLY A 229 -23.01 -4.25 3.44
N ALA A 230 -22.96 -3.94 2.14
CA ALA A 230 -24.14 -3.71 1.30
C ALA A 230 -23.84 -3.96 -0.19
N ASN A 231 -24.90 -4.23 -0.97
CA ASN A 231 -24.82 -4.30 -2.42
C ASN A 231 -24.83 -2.88 -2.99
N GLU A 232 -23.66 -2.44 -3.46
CA GLU A 232 -23.45 -1.14 -4.08
C GLU A 232 -22.52 -1.29 -5.29
N SER A 233 -22.39 -0.24 -6.08
CA SER A 233 -21.53 -0.22 -7.25
C SER A 233 -20.05 -0.26 -6.87
N TRP A 234 -19.27 -1.02 -7.62
CA TRP A 234 -17.83 -1.04 -7.44
C TRP A 234 -17.05 -1.31 -8.71
N ALA A 235 -15.82 -0.81 -8.69
CA ALA A 235 -14.78 -1.11 -9.66
C ALA A 235 -13.52 -1.50 -8.90
N ALA A 236 -12.89 -2.60 -9.30
CA ALA A 236 -11.62 -3.05 -8.76
C ALA A 236 -10.62 -3.26 -9.90
N ALA A 237 -9.36 -3.01 -9.60
CA ALA A 237 -8.26 -3.18 -10.53
C ALA A 237 -7.06 -3.76 -9.78
N ALA A 238 -6.24 -4.54 -10.48
CA ALA A 238 -4.99 -5.02 -9.93
C ALA A 238 -3.90 -5.12 -10.99
N VAL A 239 -2.66 -5.07 -10.53
CA VAL A 239 -1.46 -5.24 -11.35
C VAL A 239 -0.35 -5.85 -10.48
N ALA A 240 0.53 -6.65 -11.08
CA ALA A 240 1.72 -7.14 -10.42
C ALA A 240 2.89 -6.18 -10.63
N VAL A 241 3.65 -5.88 -9.58
CA VAL A 241 4.98 -5.27 -9.66
C VAL A 241 5.99 -6.40 -9.83
N LEU A 242 6.83 -6.30 -10.86
CA LEU A 242 7.76 -7.37 -11.23
C LEU A 242 9.16 -7.11 -10.68
N PRO A 243 9.83 -8.11 -10.09
CA PRO A 243 11.15 -7.94 -9.50
C PRO A 243 12.24 -7.82 -10.58
N LYS A 244 13.36 -7.22 -10.20
CA LYS A 244 14.57 -7.11 -11.03
C LYS A 244 15.21 -8.47 -11.37
#